data_AF-A0A7C9HRC5-F1
#
_entry.id   AF-A0A7C9HRC5-F1
#
_cell.length_a   1.000
_cell.length_b   1.000
_cell.length_c   1.000
_cell.angle_alpha   90.00
_cell.angle_beta   90.00
_cell.angle_gamma   90.00
#
_symmetry.space_group_name_H-M   'P 1'
#
loop_
_entity.id
_entity.type
_entity.pdbx_description
1 polymer ?
#
loop_
_entity_poly.entity_id
_entity_poly.type
_entity_poly.pdbx_seq_one_letter_code
_entity_poly.pdbx_strand_id
1 'polypeptide(L)' 'MKKNKEKITLQGYYEKLPEAEYPKTNFINTVVSKTGVSTATVRNWIFYGMKPANDKHINVLVELTGIPAEELWEK' A
#
# COMPACT_ATOMS: atom_id res chain seq x y z
N MET A 1 -12.73 -2.69 -47.90
CA MET A 1 -12.85 -3.42 -46.61
C MET A 1 -13.23 -2.41 -45.52
N LYS A 2 -14.42 -2.53 -44.93
CA LYS A 2 -14.87 -1.65 -43.85
C LYS A 2 -14.17 -2.08 -42.55
N LYS A 3 -13.40 -1.18 -41.92
CA LYS A 3 -12.86 -1.41 -40.57
C LYS A 3 -14.05 -1.47 -39.61
N ASN A 4 -14.39 -2.66 -39.11
CA ASN A 4 -15.26 -2.79 -37.94
C ASN A 4 -14.57 -2.06 -36.80
N LYS A 5 -15.09 -0.89 -36.40
CA LYS A 5 -14.71 -0.25 -35.14
C LYS A 5 -15.13 -1.24 -34.05
N GLU A 6 -14.17 -1.91 -33.42
CA GLU A 6 -14.44 -2.72 -32.24
C GLU A 6 -15.25 -1.89 -31.25
N LYS A 7 -16.46 -2.36 -30.93
CA LYS A 7 -17.35 -1.68 -30.00
C LYS A 7 -16.82 -1.96 -28.60
N ILE A 8 -15.94 -1.10 -28.10
CA ILE A 8 -15.42 -1.21 -26.73
C ILE A 8 -16.53 -0.87 -25.74
N THR A 9 -16.77 -1.76 -24.78
CA THR A 9 -17.62 -1.47 -23.62
C THR A 9 -16.82 -0.64 -22.60
N LEU A 10 -17.50 0.02 -21.67
CA LEU A 10 -16.81 0.75 -20.60
C LEU A 10 -15.91 -0.18 -19.76
N GLN A 11 -16.36 -1.40 -19.50
CA GLN A 11 -15.57 -2.44 -18.84
C GLN A 11 -14.31 -2.79 -19.65
N GLY A 12 -14.46 -3.04 -20.96
CA GLY A 12 -13.32 -3.37 -21.82
C GLY A 12 -12.33 -2.20 -22.02
N TYR A 13 -12.77 -0.96 -21.83
CA TYR A 13 -11.88 0.20 -21.73
C TYR A 13 -11.13 0.19 -20.39
N TYR A 14 -11.83 -0.03 -19.28
CA TYR A 14 -11.26 -0.07 -17.94
C TYR A 14 -10.19 -1.17 -17.78
N GLU A 15 -10.45 -2.39 -18.27
CA GLU A 15 -9.51 -3.52 -18.22
C GLU A 15 -8.25 -3.32 -19.06
N LYS A 16 -8.29 -2.41 -20.05
CA LYS A 16 -7.14 -2.05 -20.88
C LYS A 16 -6.34 -0.87 -20.32
N LEU A 17 -6.82 -0.22 -19.25
CA LEU A 17 -6.04 0.81 -18.60
C LEU A 17 -4.75 0.18 -18.06
N PRO A 18 -3.60 0.87 -18.19
CA PRO A 18 -2.38 0.40 -17.56
C PRO A 18 -2.60 0.27 -16.06
N GLU A 19 -1.99 -0.75 -15.46
CA GLU A 19 -1.99 -0.89 -14.02
C GLU A 19 -1.34 0.34 -13.40
N ALA A 20 -2.08 1.02 -12.54
CA ALA A 20 -1.59 2.23 -11.92
C ALA A 20 -0.68 1.89 -10.74
N GLU A 21 0.45 2.60 -10.65
CA GLU A 21 1.37 2.46 -9.53
C GLU A 21 0.85 3.24 -8.33
N TYR A 22 0.51 2.52 -7.27
CA TYR A 22 0.04 3.12 -6.02
C TYR A 22 1.00 2.78 -4.87
N PRO A 23 2.26 3.27 -4.89
CA PRO A 23 3.29 2.84 -3.94
C PRO A 23 2.87 3.06 -2.48
N LYS A 24 2.20 4.18 -2.16
CA LYS A 24 1.68 4.45 -0.82
C LYS A 24 0.58 3.47 -0.38
N THR A 25 -0.36 3.17 -1.28
CA THR A 25 -1.45 2.21 -1.02
C THR A 25 -0.90 0.80 -0.90
N ASN A 26 0.02 0.42 -1.78
CA ASN A 26 0.68 -0.87 -1.79
C ASN A 26 1.48 -1.08 -0.50
N PHE A 27 2.23 -0.06 -0.06
CA PHE A 27 2.93 -0.10 1.23
C PHE A 27 1.96 -0.37 2.39
N ILE A 28 0.90 0.43 2.52
CA ILE A 28 -0.08 0.27 3.59
C ILE A 28 -0.73 -1.12 3.54
N ASN A 29 -1.13 -1.59 2.36
CA ASN A 29 -1.75 -2.91 2.18
C ASN A 29 -0.78 -4.05 2.51
N THR A 30 0.50 -3.88 2.22
CA THR A 30 1.56 -4.86 2.54
C THR A 30 1.79 -4.93 4.04
N VAL A 31 1.83 -3.79 4.73
CA VAL A 31 1.91 -3.77 6.20
C VAL A 31 0.68 -4.43 6.81
N VAL A 32 -0.53 -4.11 6.32
CA VAL A 32 -1.79 -4.74 6.77
C VAL A 32 -1.75 -6.26 6.58
N SER A 33 -1.33 -6.76 5.41
CA SER A 33 -1.30 -8.20 5.14
C SER A 33 -0.28 -8.94 6.02
N LYS A 34 0.88 -8.33 6.30
CA LYS A 34 1.92 -8.94 7.15
C LYS A 34 1.60 -8.88 8.65
N THR A 35 0.81 -7.92 9.11
CA THR A 35 0.56 -7.69 10.55
C THR A 35 -0.85 -8.06 11.00
N GLY A 36 -1.81 -8.15 10.08
CA GLY A 36 -3.22 -8.38 10.37
C GLY A 36 -3.95 -7.19 11.01
N VAL A 37 -3.31 -6.03 11.17
CA VAL A 37 -3.96 -4.83 11.73
C VAL A 37 -4.80 -4.10 10.67
N SER A 38 -5.66 -3.18 11.12
CA SER A 38 -6.46 -2.37 10.20
C SER A 38 -5.62 -1.34 9.44
N THR A 39 -6.09 -0.94 8.25
CA THR A 39 -5.51 0.18 7.48
C THR A 39 -5.44 1.47 8.30
N ALA A 40 -6.46 1.73 9.15
CA ALA A 40 -6.47 2.90 10.02
C ALA A 40 -5.34 2.86 11.05
N THR A 41 -5.06 1.68 11.62
CA THR A 41 -3.95 1.47 12.55
C THR A 41 -2.62 1.78 11.87
N VAL A 42 -2.37 1.26 10.66
CA VAL A 42 -1.13 1.54 9.91
C VAL A 42 -1.00 3.03 9.58
N ARG A 43 -2.09 3.69 9.20
CA ARG A 43 -2.09 5.15 8.97
C ARG A 43 -1.74 5.93 10.23
N ASN A 44 -2.20 5.49 11.39
CA ASN A 44 -1.86 6.15 12.66
C ASN A 44 -0.37 6.04 12.99
N TRP A 45 0.27 4.93 12.63
CA TRP A 45 1.72 4.76 12.79
C TRP A 45 2.49 5.73 11.90
N ILE A 46 2.05 5.91 10.65
CA ILE A 46 2.72 6.74 9.65
C ILE A 46 2.50 8.24 9.89
N PHE A 47 1.25 8.66 10.08
CA PHE A 47 0.91 10.10 10.06
C PHE A 47 0.89 10.74 11.44
N TYR A 48 0.58 9.97 12.48
CA TYR A 48 0.45 10.50 13.85
C TYR A 48 1.57 10.01 14.77
N GLY A 49 2.51 9.22 14.25
CA GLY A 49 3.66 8.73 14.98
C GLY A 49 3.33 7.77 16.13
N MET A 50 2.17 7.10 16.09
CA MET A 50 1.80 6.12 17.12
C MET A 50 2.65 4.86 16.95
N LYS A 51 3.63 4.64 17.82
CA LYS A 51 4.46 3.44 17.78
C LYS A 51 3.63 2.18 18.09
N PRO A 52 3.77 1.07 17.34
CA PRO A 52 3.15 -0.21 17.70
C PRO A 52 3.67 -0.74 19.04
N ALA A 53 2.79 -1.31 19.86
CA ALA A 53 3.20 -2.00 21.10
C ALA A 53 3.74 -3.42 20.86
N ASN A 54 3.50 -3.98 19.68
CA ASN A 54 3.97 -5.32 19.30
C ASN A 54 5.25 -5.21 18.48
N ASP A 55 6.35 -5.74 19.01
CA ASP A 55 7.66 -5.74 18.35
C ASP A 55 7.65 -6.42 16.98
N LYS A 56 6.77 -7.40 16.75
CA LYS A 56 6.62 -8.01 15.42
C LYS A 56 6.16 -7.01 14.38
N HIS A 57 5.30 -6.04 14.74
CA HIS A 57 4.85 -5.00 13.82
C HIS A 57 5.98 -4.00 13.52
N ILE A 58 6.80 -3.68 14.51
CA ILE A 58 7.99 -2.85 14.34
C ILE A 58 8.95 -3.54 13.36
N ASN A 59 9.24 -4.83 13.57
CA ASN A 59 10.12 -5.60 12.69
C ASN A 59 9.63 -5.63 11.24
N VAL A 60 8.32 -5.76 11.01
CA VAL A 60 7.74 -5.67 9.65
C VAL A 60 8.01 -4.30 9.03
N LEU A 61 7.88 -3.21 9.80
CA LEU A 61 8.16 -1.86 9.30
C LEU A 61 9.64 -1.70 8.95
N VAL A 62 10.55 -2.13 9.84
CA VAL A 62 12.00 -2.11 9.60
C VAL A 62 12.38 -2.91 8.34
N GLU A 63 11.83 -4.11 8.18
CA GLU A 63 12.08 -4.96 7.01
C GLU A 63 11.62 -4.29 5.70
N LEU A 64 10.44 -3.66 5.72
CA LEU A 64 9.86 -3.05 4.52
C LEU A 64 10.48 -1.70 4.15
N THR A 65 10.90 -0.90 5.13
CA THR A 65 11.45 0.44 4.89
C THR A 65 12.97 0.48 4.85
N GLY A 66 13.64 -0.49 5.47
CA GLY A 66 15.08 -0.46 5.73
C GLY A 66 15.49 0.55 6.81
N ILE A 67 14.53 1.21 7.48
CA ILE A 67 14.78 2.22 8.50
C ILE A 67 14.93 1.51 9.86
N PRO A 68 15.99 1.80 10.65
CA PRO A 68 16.14 1.29 12.01
C PRO A 68 14.94 1.60 12.91
N ALA A 69 14.66 0.73 13.88
CA ALA A 69 13.47 0.83 14.72
C ALA A 69 13.44 2.10 15.58
N GLU A 70 14.61 2.57 15.97
CA GLU A 70 14.87 3.81 16.68
C GLU A 70 14.53 5.05 15.83
N GLU A 71 14.78 5.01 14.53
CA GLU A 71 14.61 6.15 13.62
C GLU A 71 13.17 6.28 13.07
N LEU A 72 12.36 5.21 13.08
CA LEU A 72 11.02 5.17 12.47
C LEU A 72 10.05 6.26 12.98
N TRP A 73 10.27 6.79 14.18
CA TRP A 73 9.43 7.81 14.81
C TRP A 73 10.21 8.99 15.41
N GLU A 74 11.52 9.08 15.12
CA GLU A 74 12.31 10.25 15.51
C GLU A 74 11.88 11.49 14.71
N LYS A 75 12.04 12.67 15.31
CA LYS A 75 11.66 13.97 14.75
C LYS A 75 12.86 14.86 14.52
#